data_AF-A0AAJ1Q6E3-F1
#
_entry.id   AF-A0AAJ1Q6E3-F1
#
_cell.length_a   1.000
_cell.length_b   1.000
_cell.length_c   1.000
_cell.angle_alpha   90.00
_cell.angle_beta   90.00
_cell.angle_gamma   90.00
#
_symmetry.space_group_name_H-M   'P 1'
#
loop_
_entity.id
_entity.type
_entity.pdbx_description
1 polymer ?
#
loop_
_entity_poly.entity_id
_entity_poly.type
_entity_poly.pdbx_seq_one_letter_code
_entity_poly.pdbx_strand_id
1 'polypeptide(L)'
;MLRRLRYLLLLACFSLTACAKEPMIKLSEENLAKINNNSLKKSSEVPEDDHRSIVDQTLPENIHGELAEPNTQFDLVNFSFFTPNRISYYSDGNIRYLEYVDTDQVMGQIRRIQDDQWINEIYKKDKDTLIQLNEFDPPVKMSNYLNQKDTEVLSLAPKILLKAPIQQGTTWNNEDQSESRIQALYQQVTIQDQTYQEVVEVVNKKNQSVSHSLYSANQGLVAEWIEGEPTKFIYLNKVEDNVMIITPITVYQPVVQNDLSLGKITKEQATISWQTNAQVEKVFETFFKEQKWIGPNDQLLALEMTDQGLLVNLSQSVTKSFSQNPAGELAVVHALVTTLGHFYGVEHVQLQVQSMIYQPLFSLPVDQAIYTLDSSWIIENGE
;
A
#
# COMPACT_ATOMS: atom_id res chain seq x y z
N MET A 1 14.31 -9.94 63.27
CA MET A 1 15.67 -10.51 63.10
C MET A 1 15.54 -11.96 62.65
N LEU A 2 15.62 -12.24 61.35
CA LEU A 2 16.06 -13.54 60.83
C LEU A 2 16.67 -13.32 59.45
N ARG A 3 17.83 -13.96 59.24
CA ARG A 3 18.81 -13.73 58.18
C ARG A 3 18.46 -14.45 56.88
N ARG A 4 18.88 -13.80 55.78
CA ARG A 4 19.39 -14.33 54.50
C ARG A 4 19.75 -15.82 54.47
N LEU A 5 19.41 -16.54 53.39
CA LEU A 5 20.41 -17.09 52.44
C LEU A 5 19.78 -17.64 51.14
N ARG A 6 20.54 -17.43 50.06
CA ARG A 6 20.40 -17.89 48.66
C ARG A 6 20.41 -19.42 48.52
N TYR A 7 19.70 -19.93 47.53
CA TYR A 7 20.20 -21.01 46.65
C TYR A 7 19.73 -20.79 45.20
N LEU A 8 20.71 -20.67 44.31
CA LEU A 8 20.60 -20.91 42.87
C LEU A 8 20.42 -22.41 42.64
N LEU A 9 19.56 -22.81 41.69
CA LEU A 9 19.91 -23.86 40.73
C LEU A 9 18.99 -23.83 39.51
N LEU A 10 19.65 -23.57 38.37
CA LEU A 10 19.36 -23.92 36.99
C LEU A 10 18.14 -24.82 36.72
N LEU A 11 17.22 -24.32 35.89
CA LEU A 11 16.61 -25.15 34.85
C LEU A 11 16.67 -24.38 33.53
N ALA A 12 17.50 -24.90 32.62
CA ALA A 12 17.65 -24.44 31.26
C ALA A 12 16.60 -25.07 30.34
N CYS A 13 16.36 -24.38 29.22
CA CYS A 13 15.80 -24.89 27.97
C CYS A 13 14.30 -25.23 27.97
N PHE A 14 13.49 -24.30 27.46
CA PHE A 14 12.73 -24.50 26.21
C PHE A 14 12.28 -23.11 25.72
N SER A 15 13.18 -22.38 25.07
CA SER A 15 12.79 -21.30 24.16
C SER A 15 12.23 -21.98 22.91
N LEU A 16 10.92 -22.21 22.89
CA LEU A 16 10.21 -22.48 21.66
C LEU A 16 10.27 -21.19 20.83
N THR A 17 11.15 -21.22 19.84
CA THR A 17 11.20 -20.28 18.74
C THR A 17 9.86 -20.32 18.03
N ALA A 18 8.99 -19.37 18.35
CA ALA A 18 7.93 -18.97 17.45
C ALA A 18 8.63 -18.37 16.22
N CYS A 19 8.67 -19.12 15.13
CA CYS A 19 8.99 -18.57 13.82
C CYS A 19 7.96 -17.46 13.57
N ALA A 20 8.43 -16.21 13.58
CA ALA A 20 7.67 -15.09 13.05
C ALA A 20 7.33 -15.45 11.59
N LYS A 21 6.03 -15.58 11.33
CA LYS A 21 5.46 -15.94 10.05
C LYS A 21 5.56 -14.69 9.18
N GLU A 22 6.46 -14.70 8.20
CA GLU A 22 6.60 -13.66 7.18
C GLU A 22 5.22 -13.27 6.61
N PRO A 23 4.78 -12.01 6.69
CA PRO A 23 3.78 -11.48 5.78
C PRO A 23 4.52 -10.93 4.57
N MET A 24 5.12 -11.84 3.79
CA MET A 24 5.36 -11.54 2.39
C MET A 24 3.98 -11.31 1.74
N ILE A 25 3.84 -10.19 1.01
CA ILE A 25 2.86 -10.12 -0.07
C ILE A 25 3.07 -11.38 -0.92
N LYS A 26 2.12 -12.32 -0.87
CA LYS A 26 2.19 -13.52 -1.67
C LYS A 26 1.73 -13.17 -3.07
N LEU A 27 2.61 -13.34 -4.05
CA LEU A 27 2.26 -13.21 -5.45
C LEU A 27 1.46 -14.44 -5.89
N SER A 28 0.51 -14.26 -6.81
CA SER A 28 -0.24 -15.39 -7.39
C SER A 28 0.65 -16.36 -8.19
N GLU A 29 0.25 -17.63 -8.27
CA GLU A 29 0.96 -18.66 -9.05
C GLU A 29 1.06 -18.30 -10.54
N GLU A 30 0.07 -17.61 -11.09
CA GLU A 30 0.11 -17.10 -12.46
C GLU A 30 1.22 -16.05 -12.65
N ASN A 31 1.50 -15.25 -11.61
CA ASN A 31 2.61 -14.30 -11.61
C ASN A 31 3.96 -15.01 -11.48
N LEU A 32 4.07 -16.06 -10.65
CA LEU A 32 5.27 -16.91 -10.57
C LEU A 32 5.61 -17.57 -11.92
N ALA A 33 4.59 -17.97 -12.69
CA ALA A 33 4.77 -18.55 -14.03
C ALA A 33 5.26 -17.53 -15.08
N LYS A 34 4.84 -16.26 -14.99
CA LYS A 34 5.35 -15.16 -15.85
C LYS A 34 6.80 -14.79 -15.51
N ILE A 35 7.17 -14.84 -14.23
CA ILE A 35 8.53 -14.60 -13.73
C ILE A 35 9.53 -15.63 -14.28
N ASN A 36 9.18 -16.92 -14.28
CA ASN A 36 10.06 -18.00 -14.75
C ASN A 36 10.27 -18.03 -16.27
N ASN A 37 9.39 -17.40 -17.06
CA ASN A 37 9.51 -17.37 -18.52
C ASN A 37 10.32 -16.18 -19.05
N ASN A 38 10.47 -15.10 -18.27
CA ASN A 38 11.28 -13.93 -18.65
C ASN A 38 12.78 -14.09 -18.34
N SER A 39 13.18 -15.07 -17.53
CA SER A 39 14.59 -15.35 -17.20
C SER A 39 15.36 -16.14 -18.29
N LEU A 40 14.72 -16.48 -19.42
CA LEU A 40 15.31 -17.36 -20.45
C LEU A 40 15.41 -16.76 -21.87
N LYS A 41 15.32 -15.43 -22.05
CA LYS A 41 15.53 -14.81 -23.37
C LYS A 41 16.29 -13.47 -23.33
N LYS A 42 17.63 -13.52 -23.38
CA LYS A 42 18.50 -12.98 -24.45
C LYS A 42 19.95 -12.87 -23.96
N SER A 43 20.78 -13.80 -24.41
CA SER A 43 22.20 -13.55 -24.65
C SER A 43 22.31 -13.09 -26.10
N SER A 44 22.84 -11.89 -26.32
CA SER A 44 23.33 -11.45 -27.63
C SER A 44 24.42 -10.42 -27.37
N GLU A 45 25.67 -10.84 -27.58
CA GLU A 45 26.85 -9.98 -27.64
C GLU A 45 26.70 -8.92 -28.74
N VAL A 46 27.00 -7.66 -28.42
CA VAL A 46 27.21 -6.55 -29.37
C VAL A 46 28.37 -5.70 -28.82
N PRO A 47 29.30 -5.22 -29.67
CA PRO A 47 30.68 -4.92 -29.27
C PRO A 47 30.87 -3.55 -28.61
N GLU A 48 31.94 -3.45 -27.82
CA GLU A 48 32.44 -2.22 -27.19
C GLU A 48 32.64 -1.10 -28.21
N ASP A 49 31.99 0.05 -27.97
CA ASP A 49 32.35 1.32 -28.59
C ASP A 49 32.75 2.31 -27.48
N ASP A 50 33.97 2.83 -27.61
CA ASP A 50 34.70 3.62 -26.62
C ASP A 50 34.25 5.09 -26.68
N HIS A 51 33.15 5.41 -26.00
CA HIS A 51 32.81 6.78 -25.64
C HIS A 51 33.14 7.01 -24.16
N ARG A 52 34.26 7.72 -23.93
CA ARG A 52 34.73 8.16 -22.61
C ARG A 52 33.64 8.98 -21.89
N SER A 53 32.95 8.34 -20.95
CA SER A 53 32.12 9.01 -19.95
C SER A 53 33.02 9.73 -18.94
N ILE A 54 32.69 10.99 -18.66
CA ILE A 54 33.31 11.76 -17.59
C ILE A 54 32.74 11.19 -16.28
N VAL A 55 33.53 10.36 -15.60
CA VAL A 55 33.17 9.77 -14.29
C VAL A 55 33.07 10.90 -13.26
N ASP A 56 31.87 11.13 -12.73
CA ASP A 56 31.64 12.06 -11.62
C ASP A 56 32.08 11.43 -10.29
N GLN A 57 32.88 12.15 -9.51
CA GLN A 57 33.55 11.65 -8.30
C GLN A 57 32.64 11.65 -7.05
N THR A 58 31.35 11.95 -7.18
CA THR A 58 30.41 12.09 -6.04
C THR A 58 29.42 10.94 -5.88
N LEU A 59 29.30 10.05 -6.87
CA LEU A 59 28.41 8.90 -6.78
C LEU A 59 29.09 7.73 -6.03
N PRO A 60 28.33 6.90 -5.28
CA PRO A 60 28.83 5.63 -4.76
C PRO A 60 29.45 4.75 -5.86
N GLU A 61 30.47 3.95 -5.53
CA GLU A 61 31.23 3.12 -6.51
C GLU A 61 30.35 2.22 -7.38
N ASN A 62 29.19 1.82 -6.87
CA ASN A 62 28.22 0.94 -7.53
C ASN A 62 27.13 1.68 -8.33
N ILE A 63 27.31 2.99 -8.54
CA ILE A 63 26.46 3.82 -9.39
C ILE A 63 27.33 4.42 -10.50
N HIS A 64 26.90 4.24 -11.74
CA HIS A 64 27.55 4.82 -12.91
C HIS A 64 26.58 5.76 -13.62
N GLY A 65 26.85 7.07 -13.54
CA GLY A 65 26.05 8.10 -14.20
C GLY A 65 26.71 8.64 -15.45
N GLU A 66 25.91 8.87 -16.49
CA GLU A 66 26.27 9.68 -17.65
C GLU A 66 25.61 11.07 -17.49
N LEU A 67 26.43 12.09 -17.23
CA LEU A 67 25.95 13.45 -17.03
C LEU A 67 25.21 13.96 -18.27
N ALA A 68 24.12 14.68 -18.05
CA ALA A 68 23.42 15.37 -19.12
C ALA A 68 24.26 16.54 -19.65
N GLU A 69 23.99 16.95 -20.89
CA GLU A 69 24.69 18.08 -21.52
C GLU A 69 24.54 19.39 -20.70
N PRO A 70 25.52 20.31 -20.76
CA PRO A 70 25.43 21.58 -20.05
C PRO A 70 24.18 22.36 -20.45
N ASN A 71 23.53 22.99 -19.45
CA ASN A 71 22.25 23.71 -19.59
C ASN A 71 21.03 22.83 -19.93
N THR A 72 21.13 21.50 -19.77
CA THR A 72 19.95 20.64 -19.82
C THR A 72 18.95 21.04 -18.73
N GLN A 73 17.67 21.03 -19.10
CA GLN A 73 16.55 21.19 -18.19
C GLN A 73 15.54 20.07 -18.46
N PHE A 74 15.20 19.30 -17.44
CA PHE A 74 14.12 18.31 -17.53
C PHE A 74 12.76 18.94 -17.19
N ASP A 75 11.69 18.27 -17.60
CA ASP A 75 10.33 18.66 -17.24
C ASP A 75 9.89 17.90 -15.97
N LEU A 76 9.44 18.64 -14.96
CA LEU A 76 8.91 18.07 -13.72
C LEU A 76 7.72 17.12 -13.99
N VAL A 77 7.00 17.30 -15.11
CA VAL A 77 5.88 16.41 -15.47
C VAL A 77 6.32 14.95 -15.63
N ASN A 78 7.55 14.70 -16.09
CA ASN A 78 8.11 13.36 -16.31
C ASN A 78 8.42 12.61 -15.00
N PHE A 79 8.50 13.33 -13.88
CA PHE A 79 8.75 12.74 -12.57
C PHE A 79 7.40 12.49 -11.88
N SER A 80 7.10 11.21 -11.64
CA SER A 80 5.87 10.79 -10.99
C SER A 80 6.14 9.56 -10.13
N PHE A 81 5.53 9.54 -8.95
CA PHE A 81 5.41 8.36 -8.10
C PHE A 81 4.07 7.62 -8.33
N PHE A 82 3.21 8.17 -9.20
CA PHE A 82 1.83 7.72 -9.39
C PHE A 82 1.67 6.69 -10.51
N THR A 83 2.57 5.71 -10.59
CA THR A 83 2.45 4.66 -11.61
C THR A 83 1.53 3.55 -11.08
N PRO A 84 0.32 3.37 -11.64
CA PRO A 84 -0.62 2.34 -11.18
C PRO A 84 -0.15 0.94 -11.56
N ASN A 85 -0.69 -0.08 -10.89
CA ASN A 85 -0.41 -1.49 -11.15
C ASN A 85 1.07 -1.88 -11.03
N ARG A 86 1.87 -1.08 -10.33
CA ARG A 86 3.31 -1.30 -10.13
C ARG A 86 3.64 -1.53 -8.66
N ILE A 87 4.59 -2.42 -8.39
CA ILE A 87 5.23 -2.63 -7.10
C ILE A 87 6.74 -2.40 -7.25
N SER A 88 7.30 -1.56 -6.39
CA SER A 88 8.74 -1.28 -6.31
C SER A 88 9.33 -1.92 -5.06
N TYR A 89 10.43 -2.64 -5.22
CA TYR A 89 11.17 -3.32 -4.15
C TYR A 89 12.53 -2.67 -4.00
N TYR A 90 12.89 -2.28 -2.79
CA TYR A 90 14.15 -1.63 -2.46
C TYR A 90 15.10 -2.59 -1.75
N SER A 91 16.40 -2.27 -1.81
CA SER A 91 17.49 -3.09 -1.28
C SER A 91 17.46 -3.28 0.24
N ASP A 92 16.75 -2.42 0.97
CA ASP A 92 16.57 -2.48 2.42
C ASP A 92 15.29 -3.23 2.85
N GLY A 93 14.63 -3.90 1.90
CA GLY A 93 13.40 -4.65 2.14
C GLY A 93 12.12 -3.82 2.04
N ASN A 94 12.21 -2.50 1.82
CA ASN A 94 11.02 -1.68 1.59
C ASN A 94 10.29 -2.11 0.32
N ILE A 95 8.98 -2.26 0.42
CA ILE A 95 8.07 -2.42 -0.72
C ILE A 95 7.23 -1.16 -0.83
N ARG A 96 7.13 -0.57 -2.01
CA ARG A 96 6.30 0.62 -2.25
C ARG A 96 5.37 0.42 -3.45
N TYR A 97 4.13 0.90 -3.35
CA TYR A 97 3.20 0.92 -4.47
C TYR A 97 2.10 1.98 -4.32
N LEU A 98 1.53 2.42 -5.44
CA LEU A 98 0.37 3.30 -5.48
C LEU A 98 -0.88 2.58 -4.96
N GLU A 99 -1.49 3.11 -3.91
CA GLU A 99 -2.74 2.58 -3.33
C GLU A 99 -3.94 3.40 -3.81
N TYR A 100 -3.84 4.73 -3.87
CA TYR A 100 -4.89 5.61 -4.38
C TYR A 100 -4.30 6.79 -5.16
N VAL A 101 -5.08 7.33 -6.09
CA VAL A 101 -4.77 8.56 -6.83
C VAL A 101 -6.00 9.46 -6.93
N ASP A 102 -5.79 10.75 -6.70
CA ASP A 102 -6.76 11.82 -7.02
C ASP A 102 -6.19 12.58 -8.22
N THR A 103 -6.79 12.37 -9.39
CA THR A 103 -6.35 13.01 -10.64
C THR A 103 -6.71 14.48 -10.73
N ASP A 104 -7.73 14.93 -10.00
CA ASP A 104 -8.19 16.32 -10.03
C ASP A 104 -7.26 17.20 -9.20
N GLN A 105 -6.81 16.68 -8.05
CA GLN A 105 -5.84 17.36 -7.17
C GLN A 105 -4.38 17.01 -7.45
N VAL A 106 -4.13 16.06 -8.36
CA VAL A 106 -2.81 15.50 -8.69
C VAL A 106 -2.08 15.05 -7.41
N MET A 107 -2.79 14.23 -6.63
CA MET A 107 -2.29 13.61 -5.40
C MET A 107 -2.28 12.10 -5.51
N GLY A 108 -1.42 11.45 -4.72
CA GLY A 108 -1.42 10.00 -4.60
C GLY A 108 -1.00 9.54 -3.22
N GLN A 109 -1.57 8.42 -2.81
CA GLN A 109 -1.24 7.70 -1.60
C GLN A 109 -0.40 6.49 -1.99
N ILE A 110 0.84 6.46 -1.52
CA ILE A 110 1.75 5.34 -1.69
C ILE A 110 1.73 4.53 -0.39
N ARG A 111 1.54 3.23 -0.52
CA ARG A 111 1.76 2.27 0.56
C ARG A 111 3.24 1.91 0.57
N ARG A 112 3.90 2.12 1.70
CA ARG A 112 5.21 1.55 2.03
C ARG A 112 5.05 0.43 3.06
N ILE A 113 5.74 -0.69 2.84
CA ILE A 113 5.79 -1.81 3.78
C ILE A 113 7.25 -2.08 4.13
N GLN A 114 7.55 -2.10 5.42
CA GLN A 114 8.87 -2.43 5.96
C GLN A 114 8.68 -3.23 7.25
N ASP A 115 9.29 -4.41 7.34
CA ASP A 115 9.19 -5.27 8.53
C ASP A 115 7.74 -5.40 9.06
N ASP A 116 6.81 -5.65 8.13
CA ASP A 116 5.37 -5.84 8.37
C ASP A 116 4.59 -4.59 8.80
N GLN A 117 5.29 -3.47 8.98
CA GLN A 117 4.68 -2.18 9.26
C GLN A 117 4.17 -1.55 7.97
N TRP A 118 2.95 -1.03 8.04
CA TRP A 118 2.32 -0.34 6.92
C TRP A 118 2.48 1.14 7.16
N ILE A 119 2.95 1.84 6.15
CA ILE A 119 3.14 3.29 6.20
C ILE A 119 2.46 3.87 4.96
N ASN A 120 1.69 4.93 5.16
CA ASN A 120 1.09 5.71 4.10
C ASN A 120 1.92 6.96 3.86
N GLU A 121 2.35 7.15 2.61
CA GLU A 121 3.04 8.34 2.15
C GLU A 121 2.09 9.10 1.21
N ILE A 122 1.77 10.35 1.55
CA ILE A 122 0.90 11.20 0.72
C ILE A 122 1.76 12.14 -0.09
N TYR A 123 1.59 12.11 -1.40
CA TYR A 123 2.30 12.96 -2.33
C TYR A 123 1.36 13.88 -3.07
N LYS A 124 1.84 15.08 -3.38
CA LYS A 124 1.18 16.05 -4.23
C LYS A 124 2.16 16.59 -5.25
N LYS A 125 1.69 16.77 -6.48
CA LYS A 125 2.44 17.43 -7.54
C LYS A 125 1.68 18.66 -8.02
N ASP A 126 2.35 19.79 -8.10
CA ASP A 126 1.87 20.94 -8.85
C ASP A 126 2.83 21.26 -10.00
N LYS A 127 2.63 22.42 -10.65
CA LYS A 127 3.45 22.83 -11.79
C LYS A 127 4.92 23.08 -11.44
N ASP A 128 5.22 23.40 -10.18
CA ASP A 128 6.54 23.86 -9.74
C ASP A 128 7.20 22.88 -8.78
N THR A 129 6.46 21.96 -8.16
CA THR A 129 6.96 21.10 -7.08
C THR A 129 6.35 19.70 -7.07
N LEU A 130 7.16 18.75 -6.61
CA LEU A 130 6.73 17.42 -6.18
C LEU A 130 7.03 17.29 -4.68
N ILE A 131 5.99 17.10 -3.88
CA ILE A 131 6.04 17.21 -2.42
C ILE A 131 5.51 15.93 -1.78
N GLN A 132 6.21 15.41 -0.77
CA GLN A 132 5.65 14.48 0.19
C GLN A 132 4.98 15.30 1.31
N LEU A 133 3.65 15.27 1.37
CA LEU A 133 2.87 16.05 2.33
C LEU A 133 2.91 15.44 3.74
N ASN A 134 2.79 14.11 3.81
CA ASN A 134 2.84 13.40 5.08
C ASN A 134 3.29 11.95 4.93
N GLU A 135 3.70 11.38 6.05
CA GLU A 135 3.98 9.96 6.24
C GLU A 135 3.42 9.50 7.60
N PHE A 136 2.63 8.42 7.62
CA PHE A 136 2.00 7.94 8.86
C PHE A 136 1.65 6.45 8.83
N ASP A 137 1.57 5.83 10.02
CA ASP A 137 0.97 4.50 10.19
C ASP A 137 -0.56 4.63 10.04
N PRO A 138 -1.19 4.00 9.03
CA PRO A 138 -2.62 4.17 8.80
C PRO A 138 -3.43 3.58 9.97
N PRO A 139 -4.37 4.35 10.56
CA PRO A 139 -5.30 3.80 11.53
C PRO A 139 -6.12 2.63 10.99
N VAL A 140 -6.41 2.66 9.68
CA VAL A 140 -7.21 1.66 8.98
C VAL A 140 -6.52 1.28 7.68
N LYS A 141 -6.22 -0.01 7.51
CA LYS A 141 -5.54 -0.54 6.32
C LYS A 141 -6.45 -0.43 5.09
N MET A 142 -5.85 -0.25 3.91
CA MET A 142 -6.56 -0.12 2.63
C MET A 142 -7.70 0.92 2.64
N SER A 143 -7.50 2.02 3.37
CA SER A 143 -8.39 3.18 3.35
C SER A 143 -7.79 4.29 2.51
N ASN A 144 -8.66 5.05 1.83
CA ASN A 144 -8.27 6.20 1.06
C ASN A 144 -8.20 7.45 1.96
N TYR A 145 -7.00 8.00 2.13
CA TYR A 145 -6.77 9.21 2.93
C TYR A 145 -6.62 10.48 2.08
N LEU A 146 -6.76 10.39 0.74
CA LEU A 146 -6.70 11.55 -0.15
C LEU A 146 -7.95 12.44 -0.09
N ASN A 147 -9.10 11.85 0.25
CA ASN A 147 -10.40 12.51 0.27
C ASN A 147 -10.83 12.99 1.66
N GLN A 148 -10.04 12.74 2.70
CA GLN A 148 -10.40 13.10 4.06
C GLN A 148 -10.31 14.62 4.23
N LYS A 149 -11.47 15.24 4.46
CA LYS A 149 -11.60 16.68 4.79
C LYS A 149 -10.92 17.03 6.11
N ASP A 150 -10.58 16.04 6.93
CA ASP A 150 -9.88 16.21 8.21
C ASP A 150 -8.36 16.34 8.00
N THR A 151 -8.04 17.60 7.75
CA THR A 151 -6.77 18.31 7.65
C THR A 151 -5.79 18.19 8.82
N GLU A 152 -5.79 17.10 9.60
CA GLU A 152 -4.72 16.86 10.61
C GLU A 152 -3.67 15.84 10.15
N VAL A 153 -4.03 14.91 9.25
CA VAL A 153 -3.11 13.87 8.72
C VAL A 153 -2.32 14.37 7.50
N LEU A 154 -2.33 15.66 7.16
CA LEU A 154 -1.70 16.17 5.93
C LEU A 154 -0.62 17.24 6.15
N SER A 155 -0.22 17.54 7.39
CA SER A 155 0.68 18.67 7.64
C SER A 155 1.48 18.57 8.94
N LEU A 156 2.44 17.64 9.03
CA LEU A 156 3.44 17.71 10.12
C LEU A 156 4.88 18.04 9.67
N ALA A 157 5.21 17.99 8.38
CA ALA A 157 6.42 18.60 7.79
C ALA A 157 6.50 18.25 6.29
N PRO A 158 5.84 18.99 5.38
CA PRO A 158 5.94 18.72 3.94
C PRO A 158 7.41 18.75 3.46
N LYS A 159 7.83 17.70 2.76
CA LYS A 159 9.17 17.56 2.15
C LYS A 159 9.08 17.80 0.65
N ILE A 160 9.68 18.88 0.16
CA ILE A 160 9.82 19.11 -1.28
C ILE A 160 10.90 18.16 -1.81
N LEU A 161 10.50 17.23 -2.68
CA LEU A 161 11.39 16.24 -3.28
C LEU A 161 12.07 16.78 -4.55
N LEU A 162 11.30 17.45 -5.41
CA LEU A 162 11.78 18.10 -6.63
C LEU A 162 11.13 19.48 -6.78
N LYS A 163 11.88 20.43 -7.34
CA LYS A 163 11.42 21.80 -7.58
C LYS A 163 11.86 22.27 -8.97
N ALA A 164 10.91 22.77 -9.75
CA ALA A 164 11.19 23.40 -11.03
C ALA A 164 11.90 24.76 -10.84
N PRO A 165 12.77 25.16 -11.78
CA PRO A 165 13.19 24.40 -12.96
C PRO A 165 14.07 23.21 -12.58
N ILE A 166 13.87 22.07 -13.24
CA ILE A 166 14.70 20.87 -13.05
C ILE A 166 16.00 21.06 -13.83
N GLN A 167 16.91 21.83 -13.24
CA GLN A 167 18.22 22.19 -13.77
C GLN A 167 19.25 22.15 -12.65
N GLN A 168 20.51 21.86 -12.98
CA GLN A 168 21.60 21.87 -12.02
C GLN A 168 21.70 23.25 -11.31
N GLY A 169 21.86 23.23 -9.99
CA GLY A 169 21.98 24.43 -9.17
C GLY A 169 20.66 25.02 -8.69
N THR A 170 19.50 24.51 -9.10
CA THR A 170 18.22 24.89 -8.47
C THR A 170 18.22 24.52 -6.99
N THR A 171 17.94 25.47 -6.10
CA THR A 171 17.94 25.27 -4.63
C THR A 171 16.62 25.66 -3.98
N TRP A 172 16.36 25.09 -2.79
CA TRP A 172 15.24 25.48 -1.94
C TRP A 172 15.53 25.19 -0.46
N ASN A 173 14.91 26.00 0.41
CA ASN A 173 14.90 25.76 1.86
C ASN A 173 13.65 24.96 2.21
N ASN A 174 13.80 23.96 3.07
CA ASN A 174 12.71 23.15 3.60
C ASN A 174 12.28 23.69 4.96
N GLU A 175 11.07 23.32 5.40
CA GLU A 175 10.52 23.78 6.69
C GLU A 175 11.33 23.29 7.89
N ASP A 176 12.00 22.15 7.74
CA ASP A 176 12.86 21.56 8.77
C ASP A 176 14.26 22.19 8.86
N GLN A 177 14.44 23.35 8.23
CA GLN A 177 15.68 24.14 8.12
C GLN A 177 16.80 23.47 7.31
N SER A 178 16.53 22.38 6.61
CA SER A 178 17.47 21.82 5.65
C SER A 178 17.46 22.62 4.34
N GLU A 179 18.59 22.60 3.62
CA GLU A 179 18.73 23.15 2.28
C GLU A 179 18.83 22.00 1.27
N SER A 180 17.98 22.01 0.26
CA SER A 180 18.04 21.06 -0.85
C SER A 180 18.50 21.75 -2.13
N ARG A 181 19.18 21.00 -3.00
CA ARG A 181 19.58 21.45 -4.33
C ARG A 181 19.63 20.32 -5.35
N ILE A 182 19.38 20.64 -6.60
CA ILE A 182 19.72 19.75 -7.73
C ILE A 182 21.23 19.82 -7.93
N GLN A 183 21.94 18.76 -7.54
CA GLN A 183 23.39 18.65 -7.65
C GLN A 183 23.83 18.36 -9.08
N ALA A 184 23.12 17.45 -9.76
CA ALA A 184 23.44 17.01 -11.10
C ALA A 184 22.18 16.50 -11.81
N LEU A 185 22.26 16.53 -13.15
CA LEU A 185 21.33 15.86 -14.05
C LEU A 185 22.11 14.83 -14.85
N TYR A 186 21.54 13.65 -15.00
CA TYR A 186 22.12 12.56 -15.77
C TYR A 186 21.17 12.18 -16.89
N GLN A 187 21.72 11.98 -18.09
CA GLN A 187 20.97 11.38 -19.18
C GLN A 187 20.54 9.96 -18.80
N GLN A 188 21.47 9.22 -18.19
CA GLN A 188 21.21 7.91 -17.62
C GLN A 188 22.06 7.61 -16.40
N VAL A 189 21.55 6.78 -15.50
CA VAL A 189 22.28 6.22 -14.37
C VAL A 189 22.07 4.73 -14.33
N THR A 190 23.16 3.98 -14.21
CA THR A 190 23.13 2.54 -13.99
C THR A 190 23.42 2.25 -12.51
N ILE A 191 22.54 1.51 -11.86
CA ILE A 191 22.67 1.04 -10.49
C ILE A 191 22.57 -0.48 -10.53
N GLN A 192 23.63 -1.19 -10.11
CA GLN A 192 23.75 -2.63 -10.36
C GLN A 192 23.56 -2.92 -11.87
N ASP A 193 22.61 -3.78 -12.23
CA ASP A 193 22.33 -4.16 -13.63
C ASP A 193 21.14 -3.38 -14.25
N GLN A 194 20.67 -2.32 -13.60
CA GLN A 194 19.50 -1.54 -14.03
C GLN A 194 19.88 -0.13 -14.46
N THR A 195 19.45 0.26 -15.66
CA THR A 195 19.67 1.60 -16.21
C THR A 195 18.40 2.43 -16.17
N TYR A 196 18.52 3.62 -15.60
CA TYR A 196 17.48 4.63 -15.42
C TYR A 196 17.76 5.82 -16.33
N GLN A 197 16.73 6.39 -16.95
CA GLN A 197 16.85 7.54 -17.85
C GLN A 197 16.36 8.82 -17.15
N GLU A 198 16.86 9.98 -17.61
CA GLU A 198 16.50 11.31 -17.10
C GLU A 198 16.52 11.35 -15.57
N VAL A 199 17.71 11.29 -14.98
CA VAL A 199 17.89 11.16 -13.53
C VAL A 199 18.34 12.48 -12.92
N VAL A 200 17.66 12.89 -11.86
CA VAL A 200 17.94 14.08 -11.06
C VAL A 200 18.57 13.65 -9.75
N GLU A 201 19.75 14.18 -9.46
CA GLU A 201 20.35 14.07 -8.13
C GLU A 201 19.99 15.28 -7.29
N VAL A 202 19.32 15.02 -6.16
CA VAL A 202 19.01 16.02 -5.15
C VAL A 202 19.90 15.78 -3.95
N VAL A 203 20.63 16.82 -3.54
CA VAL A 203 21.38 16.83 -2.28
C VAL A 203 20.59 17.62 -1.26
N ASN A 204 20.33 17.03 -0.10
CA ASN A 204 19.76 17.70 1.07
C ASN A 204 20.78 17.76 2.20
N LYS A 205 20.99 18.96 2.72
CA LYS A 205 21.91 19.24 3.82
C LYS A 205 21.13 19.72 5.04
N LYS A 206 21.29 19.01 6.15
CA LYS A 206 20.73 19.38 7.46
C LYS A 206 21.80 19.25 8.52
N ASN A 207 22.15 20.36 9.17
CA ASN A 207 23.27 20.43 10.11
C ASN A 207 24.57 19.90 9.47
N GLN A 208 25.14 18.82 10.01
CA GLN A 208 26.34 18.15 9.49
C GLN A 208 26.03 16.95 8.59
N SER A 209 24.75 16.58 8.44
CA SER A 209 24.33 15.46 7.61
C SER A 209 24.07 15.92 6.18
N VAL A 210 24.60 15.17 5.21
CA VAL A 210 24.38 15.36 3.77
C VAL A 210 23.79 14.07 3.24
N SER A 211 22.60 14.17 2.64
CA SER A 211 21.91 13.06 2.00
C SER A 211 21.73 13.34 0.52
N HIS A 212 21.75 12.29 -0.29
CA HIS A 212 21.56 12.34 -1.72
C HIS A 212 20.40 11.44 -2.09
N SER A 213 19.57 11.88 -3.04
CA SER A 213 18.50 11.08 -3.62
C SER A 213 18.57 11.18 -5.13
N LEU A 214 18.45 10.05 -5.82
CA LEU A 214 18.31 9.97 -7.27
C LEU A 214 16.85 9.73 -7.63
N TYR A 215 16.30 10.62 -8.44
CA TYR A 215 14.94 10.50 -8.98
C TYR A 215 15.01 10.32 -10.50
N SER A 216 14.45 9.24 -11.04
CA SER A 216 14.37 8.99 -12.48
C SER A 216 12.97 9.29 -13.00
N ALA A 217 12.89 9.77 -14.24
CA ALA A 217 11.62 9.91 -14.95
C ALA A 217 10.84 8.57 -14.96
N ASN A 218 9.53 8.64 -14.70
CA ASN A 218 8.59 7.50 -14.66
C ASN A 218 8.87 6.39 -13.62
N GLN A 219 9.96 6.46 -12.86
CA GLN A 219 10.31 5.51 -11.80
C GLN A 219 10.29 6.14 -10.40
N GLY A 220 10.46 7.46 -10.30
CA GLY A 220 10.54 8.14 -9.01
C GLY A 220 11.89 7.88 -8.36
N LEU A 221 11.91 7.58 -7.06
CA LEU A 221 13.14 7.37 -6.28
C LEU A 221 13.81 6.07 -6.72
N VAL A 222 15.07 6.15 -7.16
CA VAL A 222 15.85 4.98 -7.59
C VAL A 222 17.07 4.70 -6.70
N ALA A 223 17.54 5.71 -5.97
CA ALA A 223 18.52 5.52 -4.90
C ALA A 223 18.49 6.66 -3.86
N GLU A 224 18.95 6.35 -2.65
CA GLU A 224 19.21 7.31 -1.59
C GLU A 224 20.44 6.89 -0.77
N TRP A 225 21.24 7.85 -0.32
CA TRP A 225 22.34 7.60 0.62
C TRP A 225 22.67 8.81 1.49
N ILE A 226 23.44 8.57 2.55
CA ILE A 226 23.97 9.61 3.43
C ILE A 226 25.50 9.54 3.38
N GLU A 227 26.16 10.69 3.18
CA GLU A 227 27.61 10.79 3.18
C GLU A 227 28.20 10.27 4.50
N GLY A 228 29.25 9.44 4.42
CA GLY A 228 29.92 8.86 5.59
C GLY A 228 29.15 7.71 6.27
N GLU A 229 27.96 7.35 5.77
CA GLU A 229 27.13 6.27 6.31
C GLU A 229 26.84 5.20 5.22
N PRO A 230 27.81 4.36 4.85
CA PRO A 230 27.66 3.40 3.75
C PRO A 230 26.55 2.38 3.96
N THR A 231 26.15 2.12 5.22
CA THR A 231 25.01 1.24 5.55
C THR A 231 23.65 1.83 5.19
N LYS A 232 23.57 3.12 4.87
CA LYS A 232 22.33 3.81 4.48
C LYS A 232 22.20 3.97 2.97
N PHE A 233 22.91 3.15 2.19
CA PHE A 233 22.72 3.09 0.75
C PHE A 233 21.50 2.23 0.40
N ILE A 234 20.43 2.87 -0.07
CA ILE A 234 19.18 2.24 -0.49
C ILE A 234 19.04 2.45 -1.99
N TYR A 235 18.66 1.41 -2.73
CA TYR A 235 18.38 1.51 -4.15
C TYR A 235 17.16 0.68 -4.55
N LEU A 236 16.54 1.07 -5.65
CA LEU A 236 15.48 0.31 -6.29
C LEU A 236 16.08 -0.96 -6.88
N ASN A 237 15.71 -2.10 -6.29
CA ASN A 237 16.25 -3.41 -6.63
C ASN A 237 15.42 -4.08 -7.73
N LYS A 238 14.09 -3.94 -7.68
CA LYS A 238 13.18 -4.59 -8.62
C LYS A 238 11.88 -3.81 -8.77
N VAL A 239 11.33 -3.81 -9.98
CA VAL A 239 9.99 -3.33 -10.28
C VAL A 239 9.17 -4.48 -10.87
N GLU A 240 7.95 -4.62 -10.40
CA GLU A 240 6.98 -5.56 -10.95
C GLU A 240 5.73 -4.82 -11.42
N ASP A 241 5.38 -4.99 -12.69
CA ASP A 241 4.19 -4.39 -13.30
C ASP A 241 3.07 -5.42 -13.47
N ASN A 242 1.83 -4.96 -13.30
CA ASN A 242 0.58 -5.70 -13.47
C ASN A 242 0.48 -6.98 -12.62
N VAL A 243 1.04 -6.92 -11.42
CA VAL A 243 1.05 -8.04 -10.47
C VAL A 243 -0.16 -7.98 -9.55
N MET A 244 -0.78 -9.15 -9.37
CA MET A 244 -1.84 -9.38 -8.38
C MET A 244 -1.24 -9.67 -7.01
N ILE A 245 -1.63 -8.88 -6.02
CA ILE A 245 -1.39 -9.07 -4.59
C ILE A 245 -2.42 -10.07 -4.06
N ILE A 246 -1.98 -11.09 -3.31
CA ILE A 246 -2.86 -11.99 -2.57
C ILE A 246 -2.82 -11.62 -1.10
N THR A 247 -3.98 -11.27 -0.55
CA THR A 247 -4.13 -10.93 0.86
C THR A 247 -4.99 -11.98 1.56
N PRO A 248 -4.47 -12.69 2.58
CA PRO A 248 -5.30 -13.55 3.41
C PRO A 248 -6.22 -12.68 4.27
N ILE A 249 -7.49 -13.08 4.35
CA ILE A 249 -8.50 -12.42 5.17
C ILE A 249 -9.25 -13.45 6.03
N THR A 250 -9.71 -13.00 7.19
CA THR A 250 -10.73 -13.74 7.93
C THR A 250 -12.08 -13.44 7.28
N VAL A 251 -12.78 -14.48 6.87
CA VAL A 251 -14.12 -14.39 6.28
C VAL A 251 -15.13 -15.05 7.21
N TYR A 252 -16.35 -14.53 7.23
CA TYR A 252 -17.47 -15.14 7.93
C TYR A 252 -18.50 -15.63 6.91
N GLN A 253 -18.65 -16.93 6.77
CA GLN A 253 -19.53 -17.55 5.78
C GLN A 253 -20.95 -17.73 6.33
N PRO A 254 -22.00 -17.46 5.54
CA PRO A 254 -23.37 -17.70 5.94
C PRO A 254 -23.66 -19.21 6.02
N VAL A 255 -24.33 -19.64 7.09
CA VAL A 255 -24.65 -21.06 7.31
C VAL A 255 -26.07 -21.35 6.84
N VAL A 256 -26.23 -22.36 5.98
CA VAL A 256 -27.55 -22.86 5.59
C VAL A 256 -28.19 -23.61 6.75
N GLN A 257 -29.36 -23.16 7.18
CA GLN A 257 -30.09 -23.74 8.32
C GLN A 257 -31.58 -23.88 8.03
N ASN A 258 -32.26 -24.69 8.83
CA ASN A 258 -33.71 -24.84 8.76
C ASN A 258 -34.44 -23.58 9.25
N ASP A 259 -33.89 -22.90 10.26
CA ASP A 259 -34.42 -21.63 10.77
C ASP A 259 -33.56 -20.46 10.28
N LEU A 260 -34.02 -19.82 9.20
CA LEU A 260 -33.33 -18.70 8.56
C LEU A 260 -33.35 -17.42 9.40
N SER A 261 -34.19 -17.34 10.43
CA SER A 261 -34.27 -16.17 11.32
C SER A 261 -33.08 -16.07 12.28
N LEU A 262 -32.28 -17.13 12.41
CA LEU A 262 -31.11 -17.14 13.30
C LEU A 262 -29.89 -16.43 12.71
N GLY A 263 -29.82 -16.30 11.39
CA GLY A 263 -28.75 -15.56 10.70
C GLY A 263 -27.33 -16.02 11.05
N LYS A 264 -27.10 -17.33 11.23
CA LYS A 264 -25.80 -17.82 11.72
C LYS A 264 -24.70 -17.79 10.66
N ILE A 265 -23.48 -17.55 11.13
CA ILE A 265 -22.26 -17.48 10.32
C ILE A 265 -21.16 -18.37 10.93
N THR A 266 -20.18 -18.79 10.13
CA THR A 266 -19.00 -19.52 10.61
C THR A 266 -17.73 -18.82 10.15
N LYS A 267 -16.66 -18.91 10.95
CA LYS A 267 -15.38 -18.24 10.69
C LYS A 267 -14.48 -19.13 9.85
N GLU A 268 -13.95 -18.58 8.77
CA GLU A 268 -13.00 -19.24 7.88
C GLU A 268 -11.84 -18.31 7.51
N GLN A 269 -10.82 -18.87 6.86
CA GLN A 269 -9.75 -18.11 6.22
C GLN A 269 -9.96 -18.16 4.72
N ALA A 270 -9.93 -17.00 4.07
CA ALA A 270 -9.99 -16.87 2.62
C ALA A 270 -8.86 -15.98 2.13
N THR A 271 -8.77 -15.80 0.82
CA THR A 271 -7.85 -14.88 0.18
C THR A 271 -8.60 -13.99 -0.78
N ILE A 272 -8.25 -12.70 -0.80
CA ILE A 272 -8.64 -11.76 -1.85
C ILE A 272 -7.44 -11.50 -2.74
N SER A 273 -7.70 -11.26 -4.03
CA SER A 273 -6.67 -10.90 -4.99
C SER A 273 -6.99 -9.54 -5.61
N TRP A 274 -5.99 -8.67 -5.69
CA TRP A 274 -6.16 -7.29 -6.15
C TRP A 274 -4.86 -6.75 -6.77
N GLN A 275 -4.96 -5.70 -7.60
CA GLN A 275 -3.79 -4.97 -8.12
C GLN A 275 -3.58 -3.68 -7.34
N THR A 276 -2.37 -3.15 -7.34
CA THR A 276 -2.10 -1.83 -6.76
C THR A 276 -2.96 -0.77 -7.46
N ASN A 277 -3.46 0.21 -6.71
CA ASN A 277 -4.43 1.21 -7.18
C ASN A 277 -5.81 0.62 -7.60
N ALA A 278 -6.15 -0.61 -7.21
CA ALA A 278 -7.50 -1.14 -7.40
C ALA A 278 -8.50 -0.45 -6.47
N GLN A 279 -9.73 -0.25 -6.97
CA GLN A 279 -10.86 0.17 -6.14
C GLN A 279 -11.22 -0.94 -5.16
N VAL A 280 -11.09 -0.68 -3.87
CA VAL A 280 -11.33 -1.68 -2.80
C VAL A 280 -12.76 -2.22 -2.84
N GLU A 281 -13.72 -1.38 -3.23
CA GLU A 281 -15.12 -1.77 -3.48
C GLU A 281 -15.21 -2.87 -4.54
N LYS A 282 -14.40 -2.79 -5.60
CA LYS A 282 -14.39 -3.80 -6.66
C LYS A 282 -13.71 -5.09 -6.24
N VAL A 283 -12.72 -5.01 -5.35
CA VAL A 283 -12.09 -6.20 -4.75
C VAL A 283 -13.12 -6.97 -3.94
N PHE A 284 -13.83 -6.29 -3.03
CA PHE A 284 -14.86 -6.94 -2.20
C PHE A 284 -16.12 -7.32 -2.99
N GLU A 285 -16.55 -6.53 -3.97
CA GLU A 285 -17.65 -6.89 -4.87
C GLU A 285 -17.36 -8.20 -5.60
N THR A 286 -16.14 -8.34 -6.15
CA THR A 286 -15.72 -9.56 -6.83
C THR A 286 -15.71 -10.74 -5.87
N PHE A 287 -15.11 -10.56 -4.69
CA PHE A 287 -15.10 -11.58 -3.65
C PHE A 287 -16.51 -12.03 -3.25
N PHE A 288 -17.44 -11.10 -2.97
CA PHE A 288 -18.81 -11.44 -2.57
C PHE A 288 -19.60 -12.12 -3.69
N LYS A 289 -19.33 -11.81 -4.96
CA LYS A 289 -19.90 -12.52 -6.11
C LYS A 289 -19.39 -13.95 -6.21
N GLU A 290 -18.09 -14.17 -6.00
CA GLU A 290 -17.49 -15.51 -5.99
C GLU A 290 -18.04 -16.37 -4.84
N GLN A 291 -18.23 -15.76 -3.66
CA GLN A 291 -18.87 -16.42 -2.52
C GLN A 291 -20.40 -16.59 -2.69
N LYS A 292 -20.99 -16.05 -3.76
CA LYS A 292 -22.43 -16.04 -4.05
C LYS A 292 -23.27 -15.38 -2.94
N TRP A 293 -22.68 -14.44 -2.22
CA TRP A 293 -23.40 -13.62 -1.23
C TRP A 293 -24.24 -12.55 -1.93
N ILE A 294 -23.71 -12.01 -3.03
CA ILE A 294 -24.41 -11.11 -3.94
C ILE A 294 -24.43 -11.70 -5.35
N GLY A 295 -25.37 -11.25 -6.17
CA GLY A 295 -25.56 -11.67 -7.54
C GLY A 295 -24.61 -10.99 -8.53
N PRO A 296 -24.52 -11.49 -9.78
CA PRO A 296 -23.57 -11.00 -10.78
C PRO A 296 -23.79 -9.53 -11.17
N ASN A 297 -25.04 -9.06 -11.08
CA ASN A 297 -25.42 -7.69 -11.43
C ASN A 297 -25.35 -6.72 -10.23
N ASP A 298 -25.11 -7.24 -9.02
CA ASP A 298 -25.02 -6.40 -7.84
C ASP A 298 -23.70 -5.64 -7.82
N GLN A 299 -23.71 -4.47 -7.21
CA GLN A 299 -22.55 -3.60 -7.11
C GLN A 299 -22.33 -3.16 -5.67
N LEU A 300 -21.06 -3.12 -5.27
CA LEU A 300 -20.62 -2.40 -4.08
C LEU A 300 -20.31 -0.98 -4.52
N LEU A 301 -21.17 -0.05 -4.13
CA LEU A 301 -21.13 1.34 -4.57
C LEU A 301 -20.17 2.19 -3.73
N ALA A 302 -20.04 1.88 -2.44
CA ALA A 302 -19.15 2.60 -1.53
C ALA A 302 -18.71 1.73 -0.35
N LEU A 303 -17.47 1.93 0.08
CA LEU A 303 -16.90 1.51 1.36
C LEU A 303 -16.23 2.71 2.01
N GLU A 304 -16.88 3.34 2.99
CA GLU A 304 -16.43 4.61 3.55
C GLU A 304 -16.32 4.54 5.07
N MET A 305 -15.19 5.03 5.60
CA MET A 305 -15.05 5.22 7.05
C MET A 305 -15.83 6.45 7.48
N THR A 306 -16.61 6.30 8.55
CA THR A 306 -17.41 7.36 9.18
C THR A 306 -17.13 7.39 10.69
N ASP A 307 -17.60 8.44 11.37
CA ASP A 307 -17.55 8.54 12.84
C ASP A 307 -18.25 7.38 13.56
N GLN A 308 -19.17 6.69 12.87
CA GLN A 308 -20.01 5.62 13.39
C GLN A 308 -19.50 4.23 13.01
N GLY A 309 -18.36 4.13 12.31
CA GLY A 309 -17.82 2.87 11.79
C GLY A 309 -17.79 2.85 10.27
N LEU A 310 -17.94 1.66 9.66
CA LEU A 310 -17.85 1.50 8.21
C LEU A 310 -19.24 1.63 7.56
N LEU A 311 -19.37 2.57 6.62
CA LEU A 311 -20.51 2.66 5.72
C LEU A 311 -20.30 1.74 4.52
N VAL A 312 -21.31 0.91 4.24
CA VAL A 312 -21.35 0.00 3.10
C VAL A 312 -22.59 0.32 2.27
N ASN A 313 -22.43 0.73 1.02
CA ASN A 313 -23.55 1.03 0.12
C ASN A 313 -23.59 0.05 -1.05
N LEU A 314 -24.72 -0.62 -1.25
CA LEU A 314 -24.93 -1.61 -2.31
C LEU A 314 -25.96 -1.14 -3.33
N SER A 315 -25.93 -1.69 -4.54
CA SER A 315 -26.97 -1.45 -5.55
C SER A 315 -28.32 -2.07 -5.19
N GLN A 316 -29.42 -1.47 -5.66
CA GLN A 316 -30.80 -1.94 -5.42
C GLN A 316 -31.06 -3.42 -5.74
N SER A 317 -30.38 -3.98 -6.76
CA SER A 317 -30.55 -5.38 -7.17
C SER A 317 -30.17 -6.39 -6.10
N VAL A 318 -29.37 -6.00 -5.10
CA VAL A 318 -28.88 -6.89 -4.04
C VAL A 318 -30.00 -7.45 -3.18
N THR A 319 -31.09 -6.69 -3.03
CA THR A 319 -32.29 -7.12 -2.30
C THR A 319 -32.85 -8.45 -2.81
N LYS A 320 -32.84 -8.66 -4.13
CA LYS A 320 -33.24 -9.92 -4.75
C LYS A 320 -32.24 -11.02 -4.40
N SER A 321 -30.94 -10.76 -4.53
CA SER A 321 -29.89 -11.74 -4.26
C SER A 321 -29.92 -12.22 -2.80
N PHE A 322 -30.10 -11.30 -1.85
CA PHE A 322 -30.25 -11.64 -0.43
C PHE A 322 -31.51 -12.49 -0.18
N SER A 323 -32.66 -12.09 -0.74
CA SER A 323 -33.91 -12.85 -0.57
C SER A 323 -33.88 -14.27 -1.16
N GLN A 324 -33.03 -14.49 -2.18
CA GLN A 324 -32.90 -15.75 -2.89
C GLN A 324 -31.73 -16.61 -2.38
N ASN A 325 -30.95 -16.12 -1.43
CA ASN A 325 -29.80 -16.86 -0.92
C ASN A 325 -30.26 -18.08 -0.09
N PRO A 326 -29.71 -19.29 -0.34
CA PRO A 326 -30.09 -20.50 0.40
C PRO A 326 -29.87 -20.44 1.91
N ALA A 327 -28.92 -19.63 2.39
CA ALA A 327 -28.66 -19.43 3.81
C ALA A 327 -29.62 -18.41 4.47
N GLY A 328 -30.45 -17.74 3.67
CA GLY A 328 -31.34 -16.69 4.12
C GLY A 328 -30.67 -15.33 4.16
N GLU A 329 -31.48 -14.29 3.96
CA GLU A 329 -31.05 -12.88 3.91
C GLU A 329 -30.24 -12.46 5.14
N LEU A 330 -30.70 -12.82 6.34
CA LEU A 330 -30.06 -12.37 7.59
C LEU A 330 -28.66 -12.96 7.75
N ALA A 331 -28.44 -14.23 7.40
CA ALA A 331 -27.12 -14.87 7.48
C ALA A 331 -26.13 -14.23 6.51
N VAL A 332 -26.57 -13.88 5.29
CA VAL A 332 -25.73 -13.19 4.30
C VAL A 332 -25.38 -11.78 4.76
N VAL A 333 -26.34 -11.05 5.34
CA VAL A 333 -26.08 -9.72 5.88
C VAL A 333 -25.07 -9.80 7.02
N HIS A 334 -25.26 -10.71 7.98
CA HIS A 334 -24.28 -10.94 9.06
C HIS A 334 -22.90 -11.32 8.50
N ALA A 335 -22.82 -12.23 7.52
CA ALA A 335 -21.57 -12.64 6.88
C ALA A 335 -20.82 -11.45 6.28
N LEU A 336 -21.54 -10.61 5.52
CA LEU A 336 -20.98 -9.43 4.88
C LEU A 336 -20.51 -8.39 5.90
N VAL A 337 -21.37 -7.99 6.84
CA VAL A 337 -21.02 -6.93 7.81
C VAL A 337 -19.93 -7.39 8.78
N THR A 338 -19.94 -8.65 9.22
CA THR A 338 -18.89 -9.18 10.11
C THR A 338 -17.57 -9.34 9.37
N THR A 339 -17.57 -9.78 8.11
CA THR A 339 -16.34 -9.85 7.30
C THR A 339 -15.71 -8.47 7.11
N LEU A 340 -16.50 -7.48 6.67
CA LEU A 340 -15.99 -6.13 6.47
C LEU A 340 -15.60 -5.47 7.79
N GLY A 341 -16.41 -5.61 8.84
CA GLY A 341 -16.13 -5.03 10.14
C GLY A 341 -14.81 -5.55 10.73
N HIS A 342 -14.57 -6.87 10.67
CA HIS A 342 -13.28 -7.43 11.08
C HIS A 342 -12.11 -7.02 10.18
N PHE A 343 -12.33 -6.90 8.86
CA PHE A 343 -11.27 -6.48 7.95
C PHE A 343 -10.83 -5.03 8.21
N TYR A 344 -11.77 -4.12 8.41
CA TYR A 344 -11.52 -2.71 8.70
C TYR A 344 -11.25 -2.43 10.18
N GLY A 345 -11.38 -3.42 11.06
CA GLY A 345 -11.13 -3.27 12.49
C GLY A 345 -12.16 -2.39 13.21
N VAL A 346 -13.41 -2.38 12.74
CA VAL A 346 -14.51 -1.57 13.31
C VAL A 346 -15.55 -2.45 14.00
N GLU A 347 -16.17 -1.92 15.06
CA GLU A 347 -17.24 -2.59 15.79
C GLU A 347 -18.62 -2.41 15.15
N HIS A 348 -18.75 -1.43 14.26
CA HIS A 348 -20.02 -0.99 13.69
C HIS A 348 -19.93 -0.90 12.17
N VAL A 349 -20.96 -1.43 11.50
CA VAL A 349 -21.12 -1.36 10.05
C VAL A 349 -22.51 -0.85 9.73
N GLN A 350 -22.61 0.26 9.00
CA GLN A 350 -23.88 0.77 8.49
C GLN A 350 -24.12 0.23 7.08
N LEU A 351 -25.19 -0.54 6.90
CA LEU A 351 -25.54 -1.10 5.60
C LEU A 351 -26.62 -0.28 4.90
N GLN A 352 -26.34 0.13 3.67
CA GLN A 352 -27.25 0.85 2.80
C GLN A 352 -27.46 0.12 1.47
N VAL A 353 -28.65 0.29 0.91
CA VAL A 353 -28.98 -0.09 -0.47
C VAL A 353 -29.49 1.17 -1.18
N GLN A 354 -28.81 1.56 -2.25
CA GLN A 354 -29.08 2.78 -3.00
C GLN A 354 -29.16 4.03 -2.09
N SER A 355 -28.18 4.14 -1.18
CA SER A 355 -28.09 5.22 -0.19
C SER A 355 -29.26 5.30 0.81
N MET A 356 -30.09 4.27 0.90
CA MET A 356 -31.12 4.11 1.92
C MET A 356 -30.71 3.04 2.92
N ILE A 357 -31.01 3.26 4.19
CA ILE A 357 -30.77 2.30 5.28
C ILE A 357 -31.39 0.94 4.94
N TYR A 358 -30.60 -0.13 5.02
CA TYR A 358 -31.05 -1.48 4.70
C TYR A 358 -31.41 -2.29 5.95
N GLN A 359 -32.65 -2.80 5.98
CA GLN A 359 -33.15 -3.67 7.05
C GLN A 359 -33.65 -5.00 6.48
N PRO A 360 -33.08 -6.15 6.91
CA PRO A 360 -33.57 -7.47 6.60
C PRO A 360 -35.01 -7.69 7.06
N LEU A 361 -35.76 -8.50 6.32
CA LEU A 361 -37.17 -8.80 6.61
C LEU A 361 -37.42 -9.40 8.00
N PHE A 362 -36.41 -10.04 8.60
CA PHE A 362 -36.49 -10.68 9.92
C PHE A 362 -35.70 -9.94 11.01
N SER A 363 -35.22 -8.73 10.73
CA SER A 363 -34.52 -7.91 11.73
C SER A 363 -35.52 -7.19 12.65
N LEU A 364 -35.16 -7.04 13.93
CA LEU A 364 -35.85 -6.09 14.80
C LEU A 364 -35.65 -4.68 14.24
N PRO A 365 -36.63 -3.76 14.35
CA PRO A 365 -36.47 -2.40 13.85
C PRO A 365 -35.29 -1.73 14.58
N VAL A 366 -34.21 -1.48 13.83
CA VAL A 366 -33.05 -0.72 14.32
C VAL A 366 -33.19 0.69 13.77
N ASP A 367 -33.28 1.69 14.64
CA ASP A 367 -33.52 3.10 14.26
C ASP A 367 -32.48 3.68 13.26
N GLN A 368 -31.37 2.97 12.98
CA GLN A 368 -30.31 3.41 12.06
C GLN A 368 -29.71 2.29 11.15
N ALA A 369 -30.17 1.03 11.24
CA ALA A 369 -29.51 -0.18 10.68
C ALA A 369 -27.97 -0.16 10.72
N ILE A 370 -27.45 0.29 11.86
CA ILE A 370 -26.05 0.11 12.23
C ILE A 370 -25.96 -1.27 12.88
N TYR A 371 -25.19 -2.15 12.26
CA TYR A 371 -24.91 -3.49 12.76
C TYR A 371 -23.72 -3.41 13.70
N THR A 372 -23.94 -3.66 14.98
CA THR A 372 -22.86 -3.93 15.93
C THR A 372 -22.43 -5.39 15.76
N LEU A 373 -21.15 -5.64 15.54
CA LEU A 373 -20.64 -7.00 15.39
C LEU A 373 -20.94 -7.82 16.65
N ASP A 374 -21.68 -8.92 16.49
CA ASP A 374 -22.12 -9.76 17.61
C ASP A 374 -21.58 -11.18 17.46
N SER A 375 -20.86 -11.63 18.49
CA SER A 375 -20.32 -13.00 18.55
C SER A 375 -21.42 -14.06 18.61
N SER A 376 -22.65 -13.70 19.02
CA SER A 376 -23.80 -14.61 19.03
C SER A 376 -24.18 -15.11 17.64
N TRP A 377 -23.80 -14.40 16.56
CA TRP A 377 -24.03 -14.83 15.19
C TRP A 377 -23.09 -15.97 14.78
N ILE A 378 -21.92 -16.05 15.40
CA ILE A 378 -20.85 -16.97 15.02
C ILE A 378 -21.09 -18.34 15.66
N ILE A 379 -21.10 -19.38 14.83
CA ILE A 379 -20.99 -20.75 15.28
C ILE A 379 -19.50 -21.05 15.41
N GLU A 380 -19.04 -21.21 16.64
CA GLU A 380 -17.74 -21.82 16.88
C GLU A 380 -17.83 -23.29 16.47
N ASN A 381 -17.05 -23.69 15.46
CA ASN A 381 -16.83 -25.10 15.21
C ASN A 381 -16.09 -25.63 16.45
N GLY A 382 -16.82 -26.35 17.31
CA GLY A 382 -16.21 -27.07 18.42
C GLY A 382 -15.15 -28.04 17.89
N GLU A 383 -14.03 -28.11 18.59
CA GLU A 383 -13.02 -29.18 18.43
C GLU A 383 -13.64 -30.59 18.48
#